data_AF-A0A6I5CB05-F1
#
_entry.id   AF-A0A6I5CB05-F1
#
_cell.length_a   1.000
_cell.length_b   1.000
_cell.length_c   1.000
_cell.angle_alpha   90.00
_cell.angle_beta   90.00
_cell.angle_gamma   90.00
#
_symmetry.space_group_name_H-M   'P 1'
#
loop_
_entity.id
_entity.type
_entity.pdbx_description
1 polymer ?
#
loop_
_entity_poly.entity_id
_entity_poly.type
_entity_poly.pdbx_seq_one_letter_code
_entity_poly.pdbx_strand_id
1 'polypeptide(L)'
;MAAGFAGYLEILGARHAARLLAGTLVGRLPNATAAIAIVLFVRAEGGSYSLAGALAAVYGVANAVGQPVLGRLVDLYGQPRVQLPA
;
A
#
# COMPACT_ATOMS: atom_id res chain seq x y z
N MET A 1 4.81 -29.44 15.43
CA MET A 1 5.32 -28.13 14.93
C MET A 1 5.74 -28.17 13.45
N ALA A 2 6.28 -29.27 12.92
CA ALA A 2 6.72 -29.38 11.52
C ALA A 2 5.59 -29.39 10.44
N ALA A 3 4.39 -29.87 10.79
CA ALA A 3 3.25 -29.93 9.85
C ALA A 3 2.77 -28.55 9.36
N GLY A 4 2.94 -27.49 10.16
CA GLY A 4 2.56 -26.14 9.75
C GLY A 4 3.44 -25.60 8.62
N PHE A 5 4.75 -25.87 8.68
CA PHE A 5 5.70 -25.37 7.68
C PHE A 5 5.53 -26.03 6.31
N ALA A 6 5.24 -27.34 6.30
CA ALA A 6 4.92 -28.08 5.07
C ALA A 6 3.65 -27.54 4.39
N GLY A 7 2.60 -27.25 5.16
CA GLY A 7 1.37 -26.67 4.62
C GLY A 7 1.54 -25.23 4.09
N TYR A 8 2.37 -24.40 4.73
CA TYR A 8 2.70 -23.07 4.21
C TYR A 8 3.47 -23.14 2.88
N LEU A 9 4.42 -24.07 2.75
CA LEU A 9 5.19 -24.26 1.52
C LEU A 9 4.31 -24.79 0.38
N GLU A 10 3.31 -25.62 0.67
CA GLU A 10 2.33 -26.07 -0.32
C GLU A 10 1.48 -24.90 -0.86
N ILE A 11 1.05 -23.98 0.01
CA ILE A 11 0.30 -22.77 -0.38
C ILE A 11 1.19 -21.81 -1.18
N LEU A 12 2.42 -21.56 -0.72
CA LEU A 12 3.38 -20.70 -1.42
C LEU A 12 3.85 -21.31 -2.76
N GLY A 13 3.84 -22.64 -2.87
CA GLY A 13 4.17 -23.38 -4.09
C GLY A 13 3.06 -23.35 -5.16
N ALA A 14 1.87 -22.84 -4.83
CA ALA A 14 0.80 -22.69 -5.82
C ALA A 14 1.25 -21.75 -6.97
N ARG A 15 1.05 -22.18 -8.22
CA ARG A 15 1.49 -21.46 -9.44
C ARG A 15 1.13 -19.97 -9.47
N HIS A 16 0.02 -19.58 -8.84
CA HIS A 16 -0.49 -18.22 -8.83
C HIS A 16 -0.01 -17.40 -7.63
N ALA A 17 0.50 -18.05 -6.58
CA ALA A 17 0.90 -17.40 -5.33
C ALA A 17 2.03 -16.41 -5.58
N ALA A 18 3.08 -16.81 -6.31
CA ALA A 18 4.20 -15.92 -6.60
C ALA A 18 3.77 -14.66 -7.38
N ARG A 19 2.91 -14.81 -8.41
CA ARG A 19 2.41 -13.68 -9.21
C ARG A 19 1.52 -12.76 -8.37
N LEU A 20 0.64 -13.33 -7.54
CA LEU A 20 -0.24 -12.57 -6.66
C LEU A 20 0.55 -11.80 -5.59
N LEU A 21 1.52 -12.45 -4.96
CA LEU A 21 2.38 -11.85 -3.94
C LEU A 21 3.24 -10.74 -4.54
N ALA A 22 3.92 -11.00 -5.66
CA ALA A 22 4.72 -10.00 -6.34
C ALA A 22 3.87 -8.79 -6.76
N GLY A 23 2.72 -9.02 -7.40
CA GLY A 23 1.80 -7.94 -7.79
C GLY A 23 1.29 -7.13 -6.59
N THR A 24 0.94 -7.81 -5.49
CA THR A 24 0.48 -7.14 -4.26
C THR A 24 1.60 -6.35 -3.59
N LEU A 25 2.81 -6.90 -3.52
CA LEU A 25 3.97 -6.20 -2.96
C LEU A 25 4.27 -4.94 -3.77
N VAL A 26 4.40 -5.08 -5.10
CA VAL A 26 4.66 -3.96 -6.01
C VAL A 26 3.57 -2.91 -5.90
N GLY A 27 2.30 -3.31 -5.89
CA GLY A 27 1.18 -2.38 -5.74
C GLY A 27 1.13 -1.66 -4.39
N ARG A 28 1.74 -2.22 -3.34
CA ARG A 28 1.78 -1.63 -2.00
C ARG A 28 3.06 -0.85 -1.70
N LEU A 29 4.11 -1.00 -2.52
CA LEU A 29 5.36 -0.26 -2.35
C LEU A 29 5.14 1.26 -2.23
N PRO A 30 4.33 1.91 -3.09
CA PRO A 30 4.11 3.35 -2.99
C PRO A 30 3.54 3.78 -1.64
N ASN A 31 2.64 2.98 -1.05
CA ASN A 31 2.04 3.31 0.25
C ASN A 31 3.10 3.37 1.35
N ALA A 32 4.08 2.47 1.30
CA ALA A 32 5.17 2.41 2.27
C ALA A 32 6.22 3.50 2.04
N THR A 33 6.54 3.82 0.79
CA THR A 33 7.63 4.75 0.45
C THR A 33 7.20 6.21 0.32
N ALA A 34 5.92 6.49 0.12
CA ALA A 34 5.44 7.85 -0.13
C ALA A 34 5.80 8.84 0.97
N ALA A 35 5.70 8.45 2.24
CA ALA A 35 6.04 9.34 3.35
C ALA A 35 7.52 9.79 3.31
N ILE A 36 8.45 8.86 3.08
CA ILE A 36 9.87 9.20 2.97
C ILE A 36 10.18 9.88 1.63
N ALA A 37 9.50 9.50 0.55
CA ALA A 37 9.66 10.14 -0.77
C ALA A 37 9.27 11.62 -0.72
N ILE A 38 8.18 11.98 -0.02
CA ILE A 38 7.77 13.38 0.21
C ILE A 38 8.90 14.15 0.91
N VAL A 39 9.48 13.58 1.96
CA VAL A 39 10.55 14.25 2.71
C VAL A 39 11.79 14.44 1.85
N LEU A 40 12.22 13.39 1.14
CA LEU A 40 13.38 13.45 0.26
C LEU A 40 13.18 14.45 -0.87
N PHE A 41 11.99 14.48 -1.48
CA PHE A 41 11.66 15.42 -2.55
C PHE A 41 11.71 16.87 -2.07
N VAL A 42 11.05 17.18 -0.95
CA VAL A 42 11.06 18.54 -0.38
C VAL A 42 12.49 18.99 -0.04
N ARG A 43 13.32 18.07 0.47
CA ARG A 43 14.73 18.36 0.76
C ARG A 43 15.57 18.53 -0.50
N ALA A 44 15.31 17.77 -1.56
CA ALA A 44 15.99 17.91 -2.84
C ALA A 44 15.70 19.27 -3.50
N GLU A 45 14.49 19.80 -3.33
CA GLU A 45 14.07 21.13 -3.77
C GLU A 45 14.52 22.27 -2.83
N GLY A 46 15.35 21.98 -1.81
CA GLY A 46 15.87 22.98 -0.86
C GLY A 46 14.88 23.42 0.23
N GLY A 47 13.73 22.77 0.35
CA GLY A 47 12.71 23.05 1.37
C GLY A 47 13.13 22.66 2.80
N SER A 48 12.41 23.16 3.81
CA SER A 48 12.71 22.90 5.22
C SER A 48 12.21 21.54 5.71
N TYR A 49 12.82 20.99 6.76
CA TYR A 49 12.34 19.77 7.42
C TYR A 49 10.97 19.94 8.06
N SER A 50 10.63 21.13 8.53
CA SER A 50 9.30 21.45 9.06
C SER A 50 8.23 21.32 7.97
N LEU A 51 8.49 21.84 6.76
CA LEU A 51 7.60 21.69 5.61
C LEU A 51 7.48 20.22 5.19
N ALA A 52 8.61 19.51 5.11
CA ALA A 52 8.65 18.09 4.78
C ALA A 52 7.83 17.24 5.77
N GLY A 53 7.99 17.49 7.06
CA GLY A 53 7.25 16.80 8.12
C GLY A 53 5.75 17.13 8.08
N ALA A 54 5.38 18.39 7.82
CA ALA A 54 3.98 18.78 7.67
C ALA A 54 3.32 18.07 6.48
N LEU A 55 3.97 18.01 5.33
CA LEU A 55 3.46 17.31 4.14
C LEU A 55 3.35 15.80 4.37
N ALA A 56 4.34 15.19 5.03
CA ALA A 56 4.28 13.77 5.41
C ALA A 56 3.12 13.49 6.40
N ALA A 57 2.88 14.39 7.36
CA ALA A 57 1.75 14.27 8.29
C ALA A 57 0.40 14.39 7.57
N VAL A 58 0.25 15.36 6.67
CA VAL A 58 -0.96 15.51 5.82
C VAL A 58 -1.19 14.25 4.99
N TYR A 59 -0.15 13.70 4.38
CA TYR A 59 -0.23 12.44 3.64
C TYR A 59 -0.71 11.28 4.55
N GLY A 60 -0.20 11.20 5.77
CA GLY A 60 -0.62 10.20 6.76
C GLY A 60 -2.11 10.32 7.13
N VAL A 61 -2.58 11.53 7.42
CA VAL A 61 -4.00 11.80 7.72
C VAL A 61 -4.88 11.49 6.50
N ALA A 62 -4.45 11.90 5.31
CA ALA A 62 -5.17 11.62 4.07
C ALA A 62 -5.31 10.11 3.83
N ASN A 63 -4.29 9.30 4.12
CA ASN A 63 -4.39 7.84 4.05
C ASN A 63 -5.32 7.27 5.13
N ALA A 64 -5.21 7.75 6.37
CA ALA A 64 -6.03 7.28 7.49
C ALA A 64 -7.53 7.47 7.22
N VAL A 65 -7.90 8.54 6.52
CA VAL A 65 -9.28 8.83 6.13
C VAL A 65 -9.63 8.20 4.77
N GLY A 66 -8.73 8.28 3.80
CA GLY A 66 -8.96 7.81 2.43
C GLY A 66 -9.16 6.31 2.33
N GLN A 67 -8.40 5.51 3.07
CA GLN A 67 -8.52 4.05 3.08
C GLN A 67 -9.92 3.56 3.51
N PRO A 68 -10.49 3.98 4.66
CA PRO A 68 -11.84 3.55 5.05
C PRO A 68 -12.93 4.11 4.14
N VAL A 69 -12.75 5.32 3.57
CA VAL A 69 -13.70 5.86 2.58
C VAL A 69 -13.70 5.01 1.32
N LEU A 70 -12.52 4.68 0.77
CA LEU A 70 -12.39 3.77 -0.38
C LEU A 70 -12.98 2.39 -0.07
N GLY A 71 -12.69 1.82 1.10
CA GLY A 71 -13.28 0.54 1.54
C GLY A 71 -14.80 0.60 1.56
N ARG A 72 -15.37 1.66 2.14
CA ARG A 72 -16.81 1.84 2.19
C ARG A 72 -17.44 2.05 0.82
N LEU A 73 -16.76 2.74 -0.10
CA LEU A 73 -17.21 2.88 -1.49
C LEU A 73 -17.22 1.52 -2.19
N VAL A 74 -16.18 0.71 -2.02
CA VAL A 74 -16.12 -0.67 -2.56
C VAL A 74 -17.26 -1.52 -2.00
N ASP A 75 -17.54 -1.43 -0.70
CA ASP A 75 -18.62 -2.18 -0.04
C ASP A 75 -20.02 -1.78 -0.57
N LEU A 76 -20.22 -0.49 -0.86
CA LEU A 76 -21.52 0.04 -1.30
C LEU A 76 -21.76 -0.11 -2.81
N TYR A 77 -20.73 0.10 -3.64
CA TYR A 77 -20.87 0.17 -5.09
C TYR A 77 -20.28 -1.04 -5.83
N GLY A 78 -19.59 -1.93 -5.11
CA GLY A 78 -18.94 -3.11 -5.66
C GLY A 78 -17.55 -2.79 -6.21
N GLN A 79 -16.66 -3.79 -6.13
CA GLN A 79 -15.26 -3.67 -6.51
C GLN A 79 -15.02 -3.22 -7.97
N PRO A 80 -15.75 -3.70 -9.00
CA PRO A 80 -15.51 -3.32 -10.40
C PRO A 80 -15.88 -1.87 -10.74
N ARG A 81 -16.70 -1.22 -9.91
CA ARG A 81 -17.14 0.17 -10.12
C ARG A 81 -16.21 1.19 -9.45
N VAL A 82 -15.45 0.75 -8.45
CA VAL A 82 -14.58 1.62 -7.63
C VAL A 82 -13.10 1.36 -7.92
N GLN A 83 -12.75 0.11 -8.20
CA GLN A 83 -11.41 -0.29 -8.62
C GLN A 83 -11.49 -0.69 -10.09
N LEU A 84 -10.56 -0.19 -10.89
CA LEU A 84 -10.44 -0.62 -12.29
C LEU A 84 -10.35 -2.16 -12.33
N PRO A 85 -11.02 -2.80 -13.29
CA PRO A 85 -10.95 -4.25 -13.43
C PRO A 85 -9.48 -4.67 -13.60
N ALA A 86 -9.03 -5.57 -12.73
CA ALA A 86 -7.68 -6.13 -12.72
C ALA A 86 -7.43 -7.10 -13.89
#